data_AF-A0A973BSC1-F1
#
_entry.id   AF-A0A973BSC1-F1
#
_cell.length_a   1.000
_cell.length_b   1.000
_cell.length_c   1.000
_cell.angle_alpha   90.00
_cell.angle_beta   90.00
_cell.angle_gamma   90.00
#
_symmetry.space_group_name_H-M   'P 1'
#
loop_
_entity.id
_entity.type
_entity.pdbx_description
1 polymer ?
#
loop_
_entity_poly.entity_id
_entity_poly.type
_entity_poly.pdbx_seq_one_letter_code
_entity_poly.pdbx_strand_id
1 'polypeptide(L)'
;MYGEKLGKMAWMDLSVADAEVVSHFYQSVLGWHREPISMTLGDEKYRDFVMTSATEPNALSQASRPGKENTNNGTAENIPAPSASPSATASTPKSLVTGICHARGENQDMPAFWLPYFLVKDLDESADKVVENGGSLVTKVKMSALIDI
;
A
#
# COMPACT_ATOMS: atom_id res chain seq x y z
N MET A 1 5.16 -4.06 -10.26
CA MET A 1 5.31 -2.59 -10.12
C MET A 1 4.03 -1.93 -10.62
N TYR A 2 3.45 -0.97 -9.90
CA TYR A 2 2.10 -0.41 -10.18
C TYR A 2 2.11 0.91 -10.97
N GLY A 3 3.29 1.36 -11.41
CA GLY A 3 3.40 2.40 -12.41
C GLY A 3 3.41 1.80 -13.80
N GLU A 4 2.66 2.35 -14.74
CA GLU A 4 2.81 2.02 -16.17
C GLU A 4 3.43 3.18 -16.96
N LYS A 5 3.65 4.32 -16.30
CA LYS A 5 4.15 5.54 -16.91
C LYS A 5 5.46 5.96 -16.27
N LEU A 6 6.46 6.21 -17.12
CA LEU A 6 7.74 6.78 -16.73
C LEU A 6 7.56 8.05 -15.88
N GLY A 7 8.39 8.18 -14.85
CA GLY A 7 8.36 9.29 -13.90
C GLY A 7 7.25 9.23 -12.84
N LYS A 8 6.37 8.21 -12.85
CA LYS A 8 5.45 7.97 -11.74
C LYS A 8 6.11 7.13 -10.65
N MET A 9 5.71 7.39 -9.39
CA MET A 9 6.02 6.50 -8.28
C MET A 9 5.38 5.13 -8.56
N ALA A 10 6.22 4.13 -8.71
CA ALA A 10 5.85 2.77 -9.08
C ALA A 10 5.46 1.94 -7.86
N TRP A 11 6.15 2.19 -6.74
CA TRP A 11 6.02 1.49 -5.48
C TRP A 11 6.75 2.24 -4.36
N MET A 12 6.60 1.78 -3.13
CA MET A 12 7.39 2.22 -1.99
C MET A 12 7.50 1.06 -1.00
N ASP A 13 8.69 0.85 -0.42
CA ASP A 13 8.91 -0.13 0.64
C ASP A 13 9.49 0.52 1.89
N LEU A 14 9.16 -0.01 3.06
CA LEU A 14 9.83 0.29 4.33
C LEU A 14 10.77 -0.86 4.68
N SER A 15 12.08 -0.60 4.66
CA SER A 15 13.07 -1.57 5.13
C SER A 15 13.31 -1.39 6.63
N VAL A 16 13.18 -2.45 7.44
CA VAL A 16 13.28 -2.41 8.91
C VAL A 16 13.95 -3.67 9.45
N ALA A 17 14.49 -3.64 10.67
CA ALA A 17 15.09 -4.83 11.28
C ALA A 17 14.08 -5.99 11.43
N ASP A 18 12.85 -5.68 11.83
CA ASP A 18 11.78 -6.65 12.06
C ASP A 18 10.47 -6.26 11.34
N ALA A 19 10.26 -6.79 10.13
CA ALA A 19 9.07 -6.52 9.33
C ALA A 19 7.79 -7.13 9.92
N GLU A 20 7.89 -8.23 10.68
CA GLU A 20 6.75 -8.87 11.33
C GLU A 20 6.17 -7.93 12.40
N VAL A 21 7.02 -7.38 13.27
CA VAL A 21 6.61 -6.44 14.32
C VAL A 21 6.09 -5.14 13.71
N VAL A 22 6.79 -4.58 12.72
CA VAL A 22 6.42 -3.29 12.12
C VAL A 22 5.14 -3.40 11.29
N SER A 23 4.92 -4.50 10.56
CA SER A 23 3.65 -4.71 9.83
C SER A 23 2.46 -4.82 10.78
N HIS A 24 2.61 -5.49 11.93
CA HIS A 24 1.58 -5.51 12.97
C HIS A 24 1.30 -4.11 13.53
N PHE A 25 2.33 -3.30 13.75
CA PHE A 25 2.15 -1.92 14.19
C PHE A 25 1.27 -1.12 13.22
N TYR A 26 1.58 -1.13 11.91
CA TYR A 26 0.78 -0.41 10.92
C TYR A 26 -0.62 -1.00 10.74
N GLN A 27 -0.78 -2.31 10.85
CA GLN A 27 -2.11 -2.93 10.93
C GLN A 27 -2.91 -2.40 12.13
N SER A 28 -2.29 -2.32 13.31
CA SER A 28 -2.96 -1.85 14.53
C SER A 28 -3.29 -0.36 14.49
N VAL A 29 -2.44 0.47 13.91
CA VAL A 29 -2.58 1.94 13.95
C VAL A 29 -3.41 2.47 12.79
N LEU A 30 -3.21 1.91 11.58
CA LEU A 30 -3.85 2.40 10.35
C LEU A 30 -4.95 1.48 9.83
N GLY A 31 -5.11 0.29 10.41
CA GLY A 31 -6.08 -0.70 9.94
C GLY A 31 -5.67 -1.38 8.63
N TRP A 32 -4.43 -1.22 8.16
CA TRP A 32 -3.97 -1.87 6.95
C TRP A 32 -3.95 -3.39 7.12
N HIS A 33 -4.33 -4.10 6.06
CA HIS A 33 -4.16 -5.54 6.03
C HIS A 33 -2.72 -5.88 5.68
N ARG A 34 -2.22 -6.98 6.26
CA ARG A 34 -0.88 -7.49 6.01
C ARG A 34 -0.94 -8.86 5.35
N GLU A 35 -0.29 -8.98 4.21
CA GLU A 35 -0.21 -10.22 3.44
C GLU A 35 1.26 -10.66 3.40
N PRO A 36 1.61 -11.83 3.98
CA PRO A 36 2.99 -12.28 4.01
C PRO A 36 3.47 -12.73 2.62
N ILE A 37 4.64 -12.25 2.21
CA ILE A 37 5.40 -12.80 1.08
C ILE A 37 6.50 -13.70 1.63
N SER A 38 6.56 -14.94 1.15
CA SER A 38 7.65 -15.86 1.52
C SER A 38 8.94 -15.46 0.81
N MET A 39 9.97 -15.19 1.59
CA MET A 39 11.30 -14.79 1.12
C MET A 39 12.33 -15.86 1.49
N THR A 40 13.43 -15.91 0.74
CA THR A 40 14.54 -16.85 1.02
C THR A 40 15.87 -16.12 0.92
N LEU A 41 16.78 -16.37 1.86
CA LEU A 41 18.16 -15.90 1.84
C LEU A 41 19.08 -17.08 2.15
N GLY A 42 19.76 -17.62 1.13
CA GLY A 42 20.44 -18.91 1.26
C GLY A 42 19.43 -20.03 1.54
N ASP A 43 19.62 -20.77 2.62
CA ASP A 43 18.70 -21.82 3.08
C ASP A 43 17.64 -21.30 4.08
N GLU A 44 17.76 -20.05 4.53
CA GLU A 44 16.84 -19.45 5.50
C GLU A 44 15.60 -18.89 4.82
N LYS A 45 14.42 -19.26 5.34
CA LYS A 45 13.13 -18.69 4.94
C LYS A 45 12.67 -17.65 5.93
N TYR A 46 12.18 -16.52 5.42
CA TYR A 46 11.58 -15.46 6.22
C TYR A 46 10.37 -14.88 5.48
N ARG A 47 9.72 -13.88 6.07
CA ARG A 47 8.55 -13.25 5.46
C ARG A 47 8.69 -11.73 5.46
N ASP A 48 8.46 -11.14 4.30
CA ASP A 48 8.16 -9.72 4.17
C ASP A 48 6.64 -9.56 4.02
N PHE A 49 6.16 -8.32 3.94
CA PHE A 49 4.73 -8.06 3.95
C PHE A 49 4.33 -7.07 2.87
N VAL A 50 3.29 -7.40 2.12
CA VAL A 50 2.52 -6.41 1.37
C VAL A 50 1.43 -5.88 2.28
N MET A 51 1.32 -4.55 2.33
CA MET A 51 0.26 -3.86 3.04
C MET A 51 -0.81 -3.43 2.05
N THR A 52 -2.07 -3.73 2.38
CA THR A 52 -3.23 -3.31 1.60
C THR A 52 -4.16 -2.43 2.44
N SER A 53 -4.95 -1.60 1.77
CA SER A 53 -5.84 -0.65 2.42
C SER A 53 -6.76 -1.36 3.40
N ALA A 54 -7.12 -0.65 4.46
CA ALA A 54 -8.20 -1.11 5.33
C ALA A 54 -9.43 -1.44 4.47
N THR A 55 -10.11 -2.53 4.80
CA THR A 55 -11.46 -2.72 4.27
C THR A 55 -12.31 -1.67 4.94
N GLU A 56 -12.93 -0.77 4.18
CA GLU A 56 -13.87 0.20 4.72
C GLU A 56 -14.87 -0.55 5.61
N PRO A 57 -14.91 -0.29 6.94
CA PRO A 57 -16.00 -0.78 7.75
C PRO A 57 -17.20 0.08 7.37
N ASN A 58 -17.97 -0.37 6.37
CA ASN A 58 -19.23 0.20 5.88
C ASN A 58 -19.33 1.71 6.16
N ALA A 59 -18.79 2.51 5.23
CA ALA A 59 -18.72 3.97 5.31
C ALA A 59 -19.85 4.55 6.18
N LEU A 60 -19.50 5.06 7.38
CA LEU A 60 -20.41 5.92 8.13
C LEU A 60 -20.87 6.99 7.15
N SER A 61 -22.18 6.94 6.84
CA SER A 61 -22.87 7.81 5.90
C SER A 61 -22.33 9.21 6.02
N GLN A 62 -22.01 9.82 4.86
CA GLN A 62 -21.64 11.22 4.74
C GLN A 62 -22.27 12.06 5.85
N ALA A 63 -21.48 12.44 6.85
CA ALA A 63 -21.91 13.44 7.82
C ALA A 63 -22.06 14.73 7.02
N SER A 64 -23.28 14.97 6.56
CA SER A 64 -23.67 16.20 5.90
C SER A 64 -23.25 17.35 6.80
N ARG A 65 -22.41 18.25 6.26
CA ARG A 65 -22.14 19.55 6.86
C ARG A 65 -23.47 20.18 7.28
N PRO A 66 -23.60 20.79 8.48
CA PRO A 66 -24.85 21.42 8.87
C PRO A 66 -25.06 22.67 8.01
N GLY A 67 -25.92 22.55 6.99
CA GLY A 67 -26.42 23.63 6.16
C GLY A 67 -27.90 23.85 6.43
N LYS A 68 -28.20 24.96 7.12
CA LYS A 68 -29.46 25.73 7.23
C LYS A 68 -30.80 25.05 6.91
N GLU A 69 -31.59 24.95 7.97
CA GLU A 69 -33.05 25.12 8.09
C GLU A 69 -33.85 25.44 6.81
N ASN A 70 -34.86 24.62 6.53
CA ASN A 70 -36.09 25.02 5.84
C ASN A 70 -37.28 24.16 6.29
N THR A 71 -38.34 24.86 6.68
CA THR A 71 -39.64 24.40 7.16
C THR A 71 -40.49 23.80 6.03
N ASN A 72 -41.28 22.74 6.32
CA ASN A 72 -42.76 22.72 6.17
C ASN A 72 -43.37 21.31 6.33
N ASN A 73 -44.54 21.29 6.98
CA ASN A 73 -45.42 20.17 7.34
C ASN A 73 -46.00 19.38 6.15
N GLY A 74 -46.30 18.09 6.37
CA GLY A 74 -47.26 17.31 5.58
C GLY A 74 -47.39 15.87 6.05
N THR A 75 -48.60 15.47 6.45
CA THR A 75 -49.00 14.20 7.07
C THR A 75 -49.05 12.98 6.14
N ALA A 76 -48.86 11.80 6.75
CA ALA A 76 -49.63 10.55 6.55
C ALA A 76 -48.91 9.33 5.93
N GLU A 77 -49.06 8.24 6.71
CA GLU A 77 -49.25 6.83 6.32
C GLU A 77 -48.06 5.87 6.18
N ASN A 78 -48.29 4.73 6.85
CA ASN A 78 -47.42 3.60 7.13
C ASN A 78 -47.87 2.43 6.25
N ILE A 79 -46.97 1.86 5.44
CA ILE A 79 -47.18 0.58 4.75
C ILE A 79 -45.92 -0.28 4.93
N PRO A 80 -46.00 -1.51 5.50
CA PRO A 80 -44.89 -2.45 5.49
C PRO A 80 -45.12 -3.57 4.46
N ALA A 81 -44.17 -3.80 3.56
CA ALA A 81 -44.01 -5.06 2.81
C ALA A 81 -42.64 -5.10 2.09
N PRO A 82 -42.17 -6.25 1.59
CA PRO A 82 -41.68 -7.42 2.32
C PRO A 82 -40.18 -7.68 2.04
N SER A 83 -39.61 -8.62 2.78
CA SER A 83 -38.26 -9.19 2.67
C SER A 83 -37.64 -9.15 1.27
N ALA A 84 -36.64 -8.28 1.07
CA ALA A 84 -35.62 -8.46 0.05
C ALA A 84 -34.38 -9.07 0.71
N SER A 85 -33.97 -10.25 0.24
CA SER A 85 -32.70 -10.89 0.59
C SER A 85 -31.54 -9.88 0.49
N PRO A 86 -30.59 -9.86 1.43
CA PRO A 86 -29.43 -9.00 1.26
C PRO A 86 -28.64 -9.48 0.04
N SER A 87 -28.69 -8.65 -0.99
CA SER A 87 -27.82 -8.71 -2.16
C SER A 87 -26.38 -8.85 -1.68
N ALA A 88 -25.66 -9.83 -2.23
CA ALA A 88 -24.26 -10.06 -1.93
C ALA A 88 -23.48 -8.75 -2.11
N THR A 89 -23.04 -8.16 -0.99
CA THR A 89 -22.16 -7.00 -0.99
C THR A 89 -20.87 -7.37 -1.69
N ALA A 90 -20.68 -6.86 -2.91
CA ALA A 90 -19.39 -6.91 -3.59
C ALA A 90 -18.36 -6.20 -2.70
N SER A 91 -17.44 -6.96 -2.13
CA SER A 91 -16.31 -6.42 -1.38
C SER A 91 -15.50 -5.50 -2.29
N THR A 92 -15.34 -4.23 -1.93
CA THR A 92 -14.40 -3.34 -2.61
C THR A 92 -13.02 -3.99 -2.66
N PRO A 93 -12.34 -4.04 -3.82
CA PRO A 93 -11.01 -4.63 -3.92
C PRO A 93 -10.05 -3.86 -3.01
N LYS A 94 -9.29 -4.59 -2.18
CA LYS A 94 -8.26 -3.99 -1.32
C LYS A 94 -7.19 -3.37 -2.21
N SER A 95 -6.97 -2.07 -2.10
CA SER A 95 -5.91 -1.40 -2.87
C SER A 95 -4.57 -1.62 -2.19
N LEU A 96 -3.54 -1.91 -2.97
CA LEU A 96 -2.18 -2.05 -2.45
C LEU A 96 -1.65 -0.70 -1.98
N VAL A 97 -0.91 -0.71 -0.87
CA VAL A 97 -0.41 0.51 -0.23
C VAL A 97 1.12 0.58 -0.31
N THR A 98 1.81 -0.45 0.18
CA THR A 98 3.28 -0.45 0.32
C THR A 98 3.79 -1.85 0.70
N GLY A 99 5.10 -2.10 0.63
CA GLY A 99 5.73 -3.25 1.28
C GLY A 99 6.46 -2.87 2.57
N ILE A 100 6.58 -3.83 3.48
CA ILE A 100 7.41 -3.76 4.67
C ILE A 100 8.36 -4.95 4.63
N CYS A 101 9.65 -4.66 4.51
CA CYS A 101 10.71 -5.63 4.26
C CYS A 101 11.68 -5.71 5.42
N HIS A 102 12.20 -6.91 5.69
CA HIS A 102 13.35 -7.03 6.57
C HIS A 102 14.58 -6.42 5.90
N ALA A 103 15.39 -5.68 6.67
CA ALA A 103 16.71 -5.19 6.30
C ALA A 103 17.71 -6.36 6.29
N ARG A 104 17.54 -7.27 5.34
CA ARG A 104 18.32 -8.50 5.14
C ARG A 104 18.74 -8.62 3.69
N GLY A 105 19.79 -9.42 3.45
CA GLY A 105 20.32 -9.65 2.10
C GLY A 105 20.67 -8.33 1.43
N GLU A 106 20.00 -8.05 0.31
CA GLU A 106 20.16 -6.80 -0.42
C GLU A 106 19.87 -5.54 0.42
N ASN A 107 19.01 -5.63 1.43
CA ASN A 107 18.59 -4.48 2.25
C ASN A 107 19.38 -4.33 3.56
N GLN A 108 20.40 -5.16 3.81
CA GLN A 108 21.10 -5.21 5.11
C GLN A 108 21.88 -3.93 5.46
N ASP A 109 22.39 -3.22 4.44
CA ASP A 109 23.24 -2.04 4.63
C ASP A 109 22.43 -0.73 4.69
N MET A 110 21.10 -0.81 4.59
CA MET A 110 20.22 0.35 4.57
C MET A 110 19.66 0.61 5.98
N PRO A 111 19.76 1.85 6.51
CA PRO A 111 19.04 2.19 7.73
C PRO A 111 17.53 2.19 7.49
N ALA A 112 16.75 2.19 8.58
CA ALA A 112 15.30 2.04 8.47
C ALA A 112 14.64 3.27 7.83
N PHE A 113 14.23 3.17 6.57
CA PHE A 113 13.64 4.25 5.80
C PHE A 113 12.57 3.78 4.82
N TRP A 114 11.70 4.71 4.42
CA TRP A 114 10.80 4.55 3.28
C TRP A 114 11.56 4.79 1.97
N LEU A 115 11.53 3.81 1.07
CA LEU A 115 12.23 3.78 -0.20
C LEU A 115 11.23 3.90 -1.34
N PRO A 116 11.03 5.08 -1.93
CA PRO A 116 10.17 5.23 -3.10
C PRO A 116 10.88 4.72 -4.36
N TYR A 117 10.15 3.97 -5.17
CA TYR A 117 10.61 3.47 -6.46
C TYR A 117 9.95 4.27 -7.58
N PHE A 118 10.73 4.72 -8.56
CA PHE A 118 10.25 5.43 -9.74
C PHE A 118 10.57 4.64 -10.99
N LEU A 119 9.63 4.60 -11.93
CA LEU A 119 9.93 4.02 -13.25
C LEU A 119 10.75 4.99 -14.07
N VAL A 120 11.92 4.52 -14.49
CA VAL A 120 12.81 5.20 -15.42
C VAL A 120 12.89 4.42 -16.72
N LYS A 121 13.22 5.13 -17.81
CA LYS A 121 13.32 4.52 -19.14
C LYS A 121 14.49 3.53 -19.21
N ASP A 122 15.61 3.95 -18.63
CA ASP A 122 16.87 3.23 -18.63
C ASP A 122 17.53 3.49 -17.27
N LEU A 123 17.85 2.42 -16.54
CA LEU A 123 18.37 2.50 -15.17
C LEU A 123 19.81 3.01 -15.14
N ASP A 124 20.62 2.58 -16.11
CA ASP A 124 22.04 2.93 -16.19
C ASP A 124 22.18 4.41 -16.60
N GLU A 125 21.45 4.85 -17.64
CA GLU A 125 21.41 6.26 -18.05
C GLU A 125 20.93 7.18 -16.91
N SER A 126 19.96 6.70 -16.12
CA SER A 126 19.45 7.45 -14.97
C SER A 126 20.47 7.53 -13.84
N ALA A 127 21.20 6.45 -13.57
CA ALA A 127 22.26 6.40 -12.57
C ALA A 127 23.43 7.33 -12.94
N ASP A 128 23.85 7.34 -14.19
CA ASP A 128 24.89 8.24 -14.69
C ASP A 128 24.49 9.70 -14.49
N LYS A 129 23.25 10.06 -14.85
CA LYS A 129 22.70 11.41 -14.63
C LYS A 129 22.66 11.81 -13.16
N VAL A 130 22.40 10.89 -12.23
CA VAL A 130 22.45 11.20 -10.80
C VAL A 130 23.85 11.67 -10.41
N VAL A 131 24.89 10.98 -10.87
CA VAL A 131 26.29 11.33 -10.58
C VAL A 131 26.69 12.64 -11.25
N GLU A 132 26.32 12.84 -12.52
CA GLU A 132 26.57 14.08 -13.26
C GLU A 132 25.96 15.33 -12.57
N ASN A 133 24.82 15.16 -11.91
CA ASN A 133 24.14 16.23 -11.17
C ASN A 133 24.59 16.36 -9.70
N GLY A 134 25.70 15.72 -9.32
CA GLY A 134 26.29 15.81 -7.97
C GLY A 134 25.64 14.93 -6.91
N GLY A 135 24.78 13.98 -7.32
CA GLY A 135 24.26 12.93 -6.46
C GLY A 135 25.22 11.75 -6.32
N SER A 136 24.78 10.72 -5.59
CA SER A 136 25.57 9.52 -5.34
C SER A 136 24.70 8.26 -5.34
N LEU A 137 25.25 7.16 -5.86
CA LEU A 137 24.69 5.83 -5.67
C LEU A 137 24.94 5.36 -4.22
N VAL A 138 23.86 5.19 -3.45
CA VAL A 138 23.94 4.74 -2.05
C VAL A 138 24.22 3.24 -1.96
N THR A 139 23.77 2.46 -2.95
CA THR A 139 24.02 1.03 -3.08
C THR A 139 24.45 0.69 -4.50
N LYS A 140 24.97 -0.52 -4.71
CA LYS A 140 25.11 -1.08 -6.07
C LYS A 140 23.73 -1.22 -6.71
N VAL A 141 23.67 -1.08 -8.04
CA VAL A 141 22.48 -1.39 -8.82
C VAL A 141 22.18 -2.88 -8.68
N LYS A 142 20.94 -3.20 -8.31
CA LYS A 142 20.44 -4.57 -8.15
C LYS A 142 19.56 -4.89 -9.35
N MET A 143 19.83 -6.03 -9.98
CA MET A 143 18.98 -6.56 -11.04
C MET A 143 18.13 -7.66 -10.43
N SER A 144 16.84 -7.40 -10.23
CA SER A 144 15.90 -8.48 -9.92
C SER A 144 15.73 -9.34 -11.17
N ALA A 145 16.12 -10.61 -11.12
CA ALA A 145 15.54 -11.59 -12.02
C ALA A 145 14.02 -11.51 -11.83
N LEU A 146 13.31 -11.24 -12.94
CA LEU A 146 11.85 -11.05 -13.04
C LEU A 146 11.09 -11.61 -11.83
N ILE A 147 10.56 -10.70 -11.00
CA ILE A 147 9.40 -11.02 -10.17
C ILE A 147 8.24 -11.09 -11.17
N ASP A 148 8.01 -12.27 -11.74
CA ASP A 148 6.76 -12.55 -12.43
C ASP A 148 5.66 -12.52 -11.36
N ILE A 149 4.90 -11.42 -11.32
CA ILE A 149 3.65 -11.27 -10.55
C ILE A 149 2.50 -11.51 -11.51
#